data_AF-A0A1W7AAW0-F1
#
_entry.id   AF-A0A1W7AAW0-F1
#
_cell.length_a   1.000
_cell.length_b   1.000
_cell.length_c   1.000
_cell.angle_alpha   90.00
_cell.angle_beta   90.00
_cell.angle_gamma   90.00
#
_symmetry.space_group_name_H-M   'P 1'
#
loop_
_entity.id
_entity.type
_entity.pdbx_description
1 polymer ?
#
loop_
_entity_poly.entity_id
_entity_poly.type
_entity_poly.pdbx_seq_one_letter_code
_entity_poly.pdbx_strand_id
1 'polypeptide(L)' 'MKKLLKEKTSFVSDMLKGMALIAESHEVVADSIIVRKDKKKGKVALVSGGGSGHEPAHAGYVAG' A
#
# COMPACT_ATOMS: atom_id res chain seq x y z
N MET A 1 16.91 0.01 21.05
CA MET A 1 15.76 0.14 20.13
C MET A 1 15.89 -0.91 19.04
N LYS A 2 14.81 -1.64 18.67
CA LYS A 2 14.86 -2.76 17.68
C LYS A 2 14.11 -2.49 16.35
N LYS A 3 13.33 -1.41 16.24
CA LYS A 3 12.47 -1.13 15.07
C LYS A 3 12.91 0.15 14.37
N LEU A 4 12.99 0.12 13.03
CA LEU A 4 13.25 1.28 12.18
C LEU A 4 11.93 1.98 11.87
N LEU A 5 11.49 2.83 12.80
CA LEU A 5 10.21 3.53 12.72
C LEU A 5 10.40 4.97 13.21
N LYS A 6 9.71 5.92 12.57
CA LYS A 6 9.66 7.30 13.05
C LYS A 6 8.64 7.42 14.19
N GLU A 7 7.36 7.22 13.88
CA GLU A 7 6.25 7.30 14.83
C GLU A 7 5.37 6.06 14.78
N LYS A 8 4.89 5.60 15.94
CA LYS A 8 4.08 4.37 16.04
C LYS A 8 2.68 4.51 15.46
N THR A 9 2.17 5.73 15.34
CA THR A 9 0.81 6.00 14.85
C THR A 9 0.79 6.26 13.35
N SER A 10 1.91 6.63 12.73
CA SER A 10 1.99 6.94 11.29
C SER A 10 2.68 5.88 10.44
N PHE A 11 3.29 4.85 11.05
CA PHE A 11 4.18 3.96 10.30
C PHE A 11 3.55 3.27 9.10
N VAL A 12 2.25 2.94 9.14
CA VAL A 12 1.55 2.34 8.00
C VAL A 12 1.48 3.33 6.83
N SER A 13 1.13 4.58 7.10
CA SER A 13 1.09 5.65 6.09
C SER A 13 2.49 5.92 5.53
N ASP A 14 3.52 5.95 6.39
CA ASP A 14 4.92 6.15 5.97
C ASP A 14 5.41 4.99 5.06
N MET A 15 5.07 3.75 5.42
CA MET A 15 5.39 2.56 4.62
C MET A 15 4.72 2.60 3.25
N LEU A 16 3.41 2.88 3.18
CA LEU A 16 2.67 2.93 1.92
C LEU A 16 3.16 4.06 1.01
N LYS A 17 3.50 5.23 1.57
CA LYS A 17 4.16 6.31 0.83
C LYS A 17 5.49 5.85 0.24
N GLY A 18 6.30 5.12 1.02
CA GLY A 18 7.53 4.49 0.52
C GLY A 18 7.28 3.55 -0.66
N MET A 19 6.27 2.69 -0.58
CA MET A 19 5.91 1.78 -1.67
C MET A 19 5.52 2.54 -2.95
N ALA A 20 4.73 3.60 -2.82
CA ALA A 20 4.33 4.43 -3.97
C ALA A 20 5.49 5.24 -4.58
N LEU A 21 6.58 5.48 -3.84
CA LEU A 21 7.81 6.07 -4.37
C LEU A 21 8.64 5.07 -5.19
N ILE A 22 8.54 3.77 -4.90
CA ILE A 22 9.32 2.73 -5.57
C ILE A 22 8.68 2.32 -6.90
N ALA A 23 7.34 2.23 -6.93
CA ALA A 23 6.61 1.73 -8.08
C ALA A 23 5.61 2.79 -8.59
N GLU A 24 5.88 3.34 -9.77
CA GLU A 24 5.03 4.37 -10.38
C GLU A 24 3.59 3.90 -10.60
N SER A 25 3.35 2.60 -10.70
CA SER A 25 2.02 2.00 -10.86
C SER A 25 1.14 2.09 -9.61
N HIS A 26 1.69 2.46 -8.45
CA HIS A 26 0.96 2.54 -7.18
C HIS A 26 0.54 3.96 -6.82
N GLU A 27 -0.65 4.08 -6.25
CA GLU A 27 -1.22 5.32 -5.70
C GLU A 27 -1.74 5.06 -4.28
N VAL A 28 -1.36 5.91 -3.34
CA VAL A 28 -1.94 5.92 -1.99
C VAL A 28 -3.11 6.89 -1.99
N VAL A 29 -4.32 6.39 -1.74
CA VAL A 29 -5.57 7.17 -1.79
C VAL A 29 -6.17 7.46 -0.42
N ALA A 30 -5.64 6.81 0.63
CA ALA A 30 -5.91 7.08 2.04
C ALA A 30 -4.76 6.55 2.90
N ASP A 31 -4.74 6.85 4.20
CA ASP A 31 -3.63 6.48 5.11
C ASP A 31 -3.26 4.99 5.13
N SER A 32 -4.21 4.11 4.79
CA SER A 32 -4.02 2.65 4.76
C SER A 32 -4.49 1.99 3.46
N ILE A 33 -4.69 2.76 2.38
CA ILE A 33 -5.21 2.23 1.10
C ILE A 33 -4.25 2.58 -0.04
N ILE A 34 -3.78 1.53 -0.70
CA ILE A 34 -2.96 1.62 -1.92
C ILE A 34 -3.70 0.93 -3.08
N VAL A 35 -3.68 1.55 -4.24
CA VAL A 35 -4.34 1.08 -5.46
C VAL A 35 -3.39 1.15 -6.64
N ARG A 36 -3.76 0.50 -7.74
CA ARG A 36 -3.10 0.73 -9.03
C ARG A 36 -3.59 2.07 -9.63
N LYS A 37 -2.67 2.93 -10.08
CA LYS A 37 -2.97 4.18 -10.79
C LYS A 37 -3.85 3.95 -12.02
N ASP A 38 -3.40 3.08 -12.93
CA ASP A 38 -4.06 2.87 -14.22
C ASP A 38 -5.24 1.90 -14.12
N LYS A 39 -6.42 2.40 -13.78
CA LYS A 39 -7.64 1.57 -13.60
C LYS A 39 -8.08 0.94 -14.94
N LYS A 40 -8.25 -0.40 -14.95
CA LYS A 40 -8.73 -1.16 -16.12
C LYS A 40 -10.23 -0.89 -16.26
N LYS A 41 -10.65 -0.39 -17.43
CA LYS A 41 -12.08 -0.18 -17.75
C LYS A 41 -12.71 -1.49 -18.24
N GLY A 42 -13.98 -1.70 -17.93
CA GLY A 42 -14.74 -2.87 -18.38
C GLY A 42 -14.30 -4.20 -17.75
N LYS A 43 -13.60 -4.16 -16.60
CA LYS A 43 -13.19 -5.34 -15.82
C LYS A 43 -13.66 -5.20 -14.38
N VAL A 44 -13.84 -6.34 -13.70
CA VAL A 44 -14.18 -6.38 -12.27
C VAL A 44 -12.95 -5.95 -11.46
N ALA A 45 -13.14 -5.07 -10.49
CA ALA A 45 -12.10 -4.68 -9.54
C ALA A 45 -11.96 -5.73 -8.43
N LEU A 46 -10.72 -6.07 -8.08
CA LEU A 46 -10.42 -6.93 -6.93
C LEU A 46 -9.93 -6.05 -5.78
N VAL A 47 -10.46 -6.32 -4.59
CA VAL A 47 -10.08 -5.62 -3.36
C VAL A 47 -9.76 -6.66 -2.30
N SER A 48 -8.66 -6.45 -1.59
CA SER A 48 -8.25 -7.25 -0.44
C SER A 48 -7.65 -6.34 0.63
N GLY A 49 -7.50 -6.84 1.85
CA GLY A 49 -7.00 -6.05 2.96
C GLY A 49 -6.94 -6.85 4.26
N GLY A 50 -6.30 -6.24 5.25
CA GLY A 50 -6.06 -6.78 6.58
C GLY A 50 -5.26 -5.79 7.42
N GLY A 51 -4.88 -6.18 8.63
CA GLY A 51 -3.96 -5.39 9.47
C GLY A 51 -2.52 -5.41 8.93
N SER A 52 -1.78 -4.33 9.15
CA SER A 52 -0.33 -4.26 8.85
C SER A 52 0.49 -5.21 9.74
N GLY A 53 1.69 -5.58 9.30
CA GLY A 53 2.58 -6.52 10.00
C GLY A 53 2.69 -7.90 9.33
N HIS A 54 2.02 -8.08 8.19
CA HIS A 54 2.09 -9.26 7.33
C HIS A 54 2.62 -8.93 5.93
N GLU A 55 3.33 -7.81 5.79
CA GLU A 55 3.89 -7.38 4.51
C GLU A 55 4.74 -8.52 3.89
N PRO A 56 4.55 -8.83 2.58
CA PRO A 56 3.92 -7.99 1.55
C PRO A 56 2.39 -8.07 1.49
N ALA A 57 1.73 -8.93 2.26
CA ALA A 57 0.27 -9.03 2.24
C ALA A 57 -0.36 -7.76 2.85
N HIS A 58 -1.27 -7.04 2.19
CA HIS A 58 -1.81 -7.26 0.84
C HIS A 58 -1.27 -6.26 -0.20
N ALA A 59 -0.64 -5.17 0.26
CA ALA A 59 -0.20 -4.06 -0.57
C ALA A 59 0.77 -4.48 -1.68
N GLY A 60 1.65 -5.46 -1.42
CA GLY A 60 2.60 -5.97 -2.41
C GLY A 60 1.96 -6.79 -3.55
N TYR A 61 0.68 -7.12 -3.46
CA TYR A 61 -0.08 -7.81 -4.51
C TYR A 61 -0.94 -6.87 -5.36
N VAL A 62 -0.87 -5.56 -5.11
CA VAL A 62 -1.47 -4.56 -5.99
C VAL A 62 -0.64 -4.52 -7.28
N ALA A 63 -1.17 -5.13 -8.35
CA ALA A 63 -0.44 -5.35 -9.59
C ALA A 63 -1.09 -4.68 -10.82
N GLY A 64 -0.23 -4.44 -11.83
CA GLY A 64 -0.50 -3.86 -13.15
C GLY A 64 -1.62 -4.51 -13.97
#